data_AF-A0A392UER2-F1
#
_entry.id   AF-A0A392UER2-F1
#
_cell.length_a   1.000
_cell.length_b   1.000
_cell.length_c   1.000
_cell.angle_alpha   90.00
_cell.angle_beta   90.00
_cell.angle_gamma   90.00
#
_symmetry.space_group_name_H-M   'P 1'
#
loop_
_entity.id
_entity.type
_entity.pdbx_description
1 polymer ?
#
loop_
_entity_poly.entity_id
_entity_poly.type
_entity_poly.pdbx_seq_one_letter_code
_entity_poly.pdbx_strand_id
1 'polypeptide(L)' 'MLANRLKGCLDRYVSEEQSAFVEGRSILDNALIAIEVIHALKRRTRGVKGELALKIDI' A
#
# COMPACT_ATOMS: atom_id res chain seq x y z
N MET A 1 -13.86 -10.30 -23.10
CA MET A 1 -13.80 -8.84 -23.25
C MET A 1 -14.77 -8.17 -22.27
N LEU A 2 -14.35 -8.01 -21.01
CA LEU A 2 -15.00 -7.16 -20.01
C LEU A 2 -13.94 -6.44 -19.19
N ALA A 3 -12.89 -7.15 -18.78
CA ALA A 3 -11.71 -6.58 -18.12
C ALA A 3 -11.15 -5.36 -18.85
N ASN A 4 -10.94 -5.43 -20.18
CA ASN A 4 -10.44 -4.29 -20.95
C ASN A 4 -11.42 -3.11 -21.00
N ARG A 5 -12.74 -3.36 -20.92
CA ARG A 5 -13.76 -2.30 -20.84
C ARG A 5 -13.77 -1.65 -19.45
N LEU A 6 -13.46 -2.42 -18.40
CA LEU A 6 -13.34 -1.94 -17.03
C LEU A 6 -12.02 -1.20 -16.78
N LYS A 7 -10.96 -1.40 -17.59
CA LYS A 7 -9.68 -0.70 -17.43
C LYS A 7 -9.86 0.81 -17.32
N GLY A 8 -10.74 1.41 -18.13
CA GLY A 8 -11.01 2.85 -18.11
C GLY A 8 -11.73 3.38 -16.85
N CYS A 9 -12.30 2.52 -15.99
CA CYS A 9 -12.86 2.96 -14.71
C CYS A 9 -11.97 2.62 -13.51
N LEU A 10 -10.96 1.77 -13.66
CA LEU A 10 -10.10 1.34 -12.55
C LEU A 10 -9.30 2.49 -11.94
N ASP A 11 -8.92 3.51 -12.71
CA ASP A 11 -8.20 4.69 -12.21
C ASP A 11 -8.95 5.43 -11.10
N ARG A 12 -10.28 5.26 -11.00
CA ARG A 12 -11.10 5.87 -9.94
C ARG A 12 -11.15 5.05 -8.65
N TYR A 13 -10.77 3.78 -8.71
CA TYR A 13 -10.95 2.82 -7.61
C TYR A 13 -9.63 2.22 -7.11
N VAL A 14 -8.60 2.20 -7.94
CA VAL A 14 -7.26 1.72 -7.58
C VAL A 14 -6.50 2.85 -6.91
N SER A 15 -6.21 2.69 -5.63
CA SER A 15 -5.43 3.67 -4.85
C SER A 15 -4.01 3.81 -5.39
N GLU A 16 -3.36 4.93 -5.15
CA GLU A 16 -1.95 5.14 -5.51
C GLU A 16 -1.03 4.13 -4.82
N GLU A 17 -1.37 3.71 -3.61
CA GLU A 17 -0.63 2.75 -2.80
C GLU A 17 -0.85 1.29 -3.23
N GLN A 18 -1.78 1.02 -4.15
CA GLN A 18 -2.00 -0.33 -4.66
C GLN A 18 -0.99 -0.66 -5.77
N SER A 19 0.12 -1.31 -5.41
CA SER A 19 1.16 -1.72 -6.38
C SER A 19 0.88 -3.05 -7.07
N ALA A 20 0.12 -3.95 -6.43
CA ALA A 20 -0.17 -5.27 -7.00
C ALA A 20 -1.18 -5.19 -8.15
N PHE A 21 -0.93 -5.98 -9.21
CA PHE A 21 -1.82 -6.10 -10.38
C PHE A 21 -2.08 -4.79 -11.15
N VAL A 22 -1.21 -3.79 -10.98
CA VAL A 22 -1.25 -2.53 -11.74
C VAL A 22 -0.05 -2.47 -12.66
N GLU A 23 -0.32 -2.29 -13.95
CA GLU A 23 0.71 -2.16 -14.97
C GLU A 23 1.64 -0.97 -14.64
N GLY A 24 2.95 -1.20 -14.67
CA GLY A 24 3.95 -0.17 -14.39
C GLY A 24 4.26 0.08 -12.90
N ARG A 25 3.61 -0.62 -11.96
CA ARG A 25 3.94 -0.54 -10.52
C ARG A 25 4.70 -1.79 -10.07
N SER A 26 5.73 -1.61 -9.24
CA SER A 26 6.53 -2.72 -8.74
C SER A 26 6.00 -3.21 -7.41
N ILE A 27 5.87 -4.54 -7.25
CA ILE A 27 5.50 -5.10 -5.95
C ILE A 27 6.55 -4.81 -4.85
N LEU A 28 7.78 -4.50 -5.25
CA LEU A 28 8.86 -4.11 -4.33
C LEU A 28 8.57 -2.77 -3.65
N ASP A 29 7.79 -1.89 -4.26
CA ASP A 29 7.44 -0.58 -3.69
C ASP A 29 6.67 -0.79 -2.37
N ASN A 30 5.74 -1.75 -2.34
CA ASN A 30 5.01 -2.10 -1.12
C ASN A 30 5.93 -2.67 -0.02
N ALA A 31 6.95 -3.44 -0.41
CA ALA A 31 7.92 -3.98 0.55
C ALA A 31 8.76 -2.85 1.18
N LEU A 32 9.19 -1.87 0.38
CA LEU A 32 9.93 -0.71 0.85
C LEU A 32 9.09 0.14 1.80
N ILE A 33 7.84 0.45 1.44
CA ILE A 33 6.91 1.20 2.30
C ILE A 33 6.72 0.48 3.65
N ALA A 34 6.51 -0.84 3.63
CA ALA A 34 6.35 -1.61 4.87
C ALA A 34 7.60 -1.54 5.76
N ILE A 35 8.80 -1.64 5.16
CA ILE A 35 10.07 -1.53 5.88
C ILE A 35 10.20 -0.14 6.54
N GLU A 36 9.88 0.93 5.82
CA GLU A 36 9.94 2.30 6.33
C GLU A 36 8.93 2.54 7.45
N VAL A 37 7.69 2.07 7.31
CA VAL A 37 6.67 2.14 8.36
C VAL A 37 7.14 1.43 9.62
N ILE A 38 7.62 0.19 9.51
CA ILE A 38 8.13 -0.57 10.66
C ILE A 38 9.34 0.14 11.27
N HIS A 39 10.22 0.71 10.46
CA HIS A 39 11.37 1.46 10.92
C HIS A 39 10.97 2.71 11.71
N ALA A 40 10.01 3.48 11.21
CA ALA A 40 9.47 4.67 11.87
C ALA A 40 8.83 4.31 13.22
N LEU A 41 8.00 3.26 13.24
CA LEU A 41 7.35 2.77 14.47
C LEU A 41 8.38 2.34 15.52
N LYS A 42 9.45 1.64 15.12
CA LYS A 42 10.54 1.24 16.03
C LYS A 42 11.30 2.43 16.63
N ARG A 43 11.35 3.57 15.93
CA ARG A 43 12.01 4.79 16.44
C ARG A 43 11.09 5.64 17.31
N ARG A 44 9.78 5.61 17.10
CA ARG A 44 8.78 6.42 17.81
C ARG A 44 8.22 5.70 19.05
N THR A 45 9.10 5.35 19.99
CA THR A 45 8.72 4.59 21.21
C THR A 45 8.28 5.46 22.39
N ARG A 46 8.32 6.79 22.26
CA ARG A 46 7.93 7.75 23.31
C ARG A 46 7.05 8.85 22.72
N GLY A 47 6.05 9.29 23.48
CA GLY A 47 5.11 10.35 23.07
C GLY A 47 3.70 10.08 23.58
N VAL A 48 2.81 11.05 23.37
CA VAL A 48 1.40 10.96 23.79
C VAL A 48 0.53 10.23 22.75
N LYS A 49 0.98 10.18 21.49
CA LYS A 49 0.31 9.45 20.41
C LYS A 49 1.01 8.12 20.14
N GLY A 50 0.27 7.03 20.23
CA GLY A 50 0.71 5.70 19.79
C GLY A 50 0.35 5.46 18.33
N GLU A 51 1.27 4.88 17.57
CA GLU A 51 1.08 4.46 16.19
C GLU A 51 1.21 2.93 16.11
N LEU A 52 0.48 2.28 15.20
CA LEU A 52 0.55 0.83 14.99
C LEU A 52 0.42 0.50 13.51
N ALA A 53 1.03 -0.61 13.09
CA ALA A 53 0.80 -1.23 11.79
C ALA A 53 -0.12 -2.43 11.97
N LEU A 54 -1.20 -2.48 11.19
CA LEU A 54 -2.13 -3.60 11.17
C LEU A 54 -1.98 -4.36 9.85
N LYS A 55 -1.56 -5.62 9.93
CA LYS A 55 -1.56 -6.52 8.77
C LYS A 55 -2.93 -7.20 8.69
N ILE A 56 -3.66 -6.97 7.61
CA ILE A 56 -4.95 -7.60 7.31
C ILE A 56 -4.75 -8.53 6.11
N ASP A 57 -5.38 -9.70 6.16
CA ASP A 57 -5.42 -10.69 5.09
C ASP A 57 -6.90 -11.02 4.83
N ILE A 58 -7.26 -11.33 3.58
CA ILE A 58 -8.64 -11.61 3.14
C ILE A 58 -8.77 -13.07 2.73
#